data_AF-A0A7J9VIW2-F1
#
_entry.id   AF-A0A7J9VIW2-F1
#
_cell.length_a   1.000
_cell.length_b   1.000
_cell.length_c   1.000
_cell.angle_alpha   90.00
_cell.angle_beta   90.00
_cell.angle_gamma   90.00
#
_symmetry.space_group_name_H-M   'P 1'
#
loop_
_entity.id
_entity.type
_entity.pdbx_description
1 polymer ?
#
loop_
_entity_poly.entity_id
_entity_poly.type
_entity_poly.pdbx_seq_one_letter_code
_entity_poly.pdbx_strand_id
1 'polypeptide(L)'
;MSVFNEAELAYLRARPGLARIATVGRDGTPHVTPVGWSLDPSAEVIEVGGINLAATKKFRDVARGGRAAIVIDDLLSTSPWRPRGIEIRGRAEAVTDPEPRIRIHPERIISWGFDGAGARTVVRRNAAPQ
;
A
#
# COMPACT_ATOMS: atom_id res chain seq x y z
N MET A 1 -17.91 1.14 1.25
CA MET A 1 -17.41 2.16 2.20
C MET A 1 -15.91 1.92 2.31
N SER A 2 -15.09 2.94 2.10
CA SER A 2 -13.63 2.80 2.13
C SER A 2 -13.10 2.31 3.48
N VAL A 3 -11.95 1.63 3.45
CA VAL A 3 -11.17 1.28 4.66
C VAL A 3 -10.34 2.46 5.20
N PHE A 4 -10.18 3.51 4.39
CA PHE A 4 -9.47 4.74 4.73
C PHE A 4 -10.43 5.76 5.33
N ASN A 5 -9.92 6.58 6.27
CA ASN A 5 -10.69 7.73 6.74
C ASN A 5 -10.64 8.87 5.71
N GLU A 6 -11.43 9.93 5.91
CA GLU A 6 -11.54 11.03 4.97
C GLU A 6 -10.20 11.74 4.70
N ALA A 7 -9.43 12.01 5.75
CA ALA A 7 -8.13 12.69 5.62
C ALA A 7 -7.10 11.84 4.85
N GLU A 8 -7.07 10.53 5.10
CA GLU A 8 -6.22 9.59 4.39
C GLU A 8 -6.63 9.43 2.92
N LEU A 9 -7.93 9.39 2.64
CA LEU A 9 -8.43 9.38 1.26
C LEU A 9 -8.04 10.66 0.52
N ALA A 10 -8.18 11.81 1.17
CA ALA A 10 -7.77 13.08 0.60
C ALA A 10 -6.26 13.07 0.29
N TYR A 11 -5.45 12.55 1.20
CA TYR A 11 -4.00 12.40 1.00
C TYR A 11 -3.67 11.46 -0.17
N LEU A 12 -4.23 10.25 -0.17
CA LEU A 12 -3.97 9.22 -1.18
C LEU A 12 -4.40 9.68 -2.58
N ARG A 13 -5.57 10.32 -2.70
CA ARG A 13 -6.08 10.82 -4.00
C ARG A 13 -5.28 11.98 -4.55
N ALA A 14 -4.69 12.80 -3.69
CA ALA A 14 -3.84 13.91 -4.12
C ALA A 14 -2.46 13.47 -4.62
N ARG A 15 -2.07 12.21 -4.42
CA ARG A 15 -0.68 11.74 -4.56
C ARG A 15 -0.49 10.37 -5.25
N PRO A 16 -1.11 10.08 -6.41
CA PRO A 16 -0.74 8.91 -7.17
C PRO A 16 0.72 9.02 -7.67
N GLY A 17 1.47 7.91 -7.66
CA GLY A 17 2.65 7.78 -8.53
C GLY A 17 3.93 7.24 -7.91
N LEU A 18 4.26 7.52 -6.64
CA LEU A 18 5.49 6.99 -6.03
C LEU A 18 5.27 6.55 -4.58
N ALA A 19 5.81 5.38 -4.25
CA ALA A 19 5.78 4.78 -2.93
C ALA A 19 6.99 3.85 -2.74
N ARG A 20 7.12 3.29 -1.54
CA ARG A 20 8.14 2.28 -1.19
C ARG A 20 7.44 1.04 -0.68
N ILE A 21 7.61 -0.08 -1.36
CA ILE A 21 7.06 -1.38 -0.93
C ILE A 21 8.13 -2.19 -0.21
N ALA A 22 7.74 -2.86 0.86
CA ALA A 22 8.51 -3.88 1.55
C ALA A 22 7.86 -5.26 1.35
N THR A 23 8.68 -6.24 0.94
CA THR A 23 8.34 -7.66 0.80
C THR A 23 9.37 -8.51 1.54
N VAL A 24 9.08 -9.81 1.73
CA VAL A 24 9.99 -10.74 2.42
C VAL A 24 10.40 -11.85 1.46
N GLY A 25 11.72 -12.06 1.34
CA GLY A 25 12.31 -13.12 0.55
C GLY A 25 12.01 -14.52 1.10
N ARG A 26 12.26 -15.55 0.28
CA ARG A 26 12.09 -16.96 0.68
C ARG A 26 12.92 -17.33 1.92
N ASP A 27 14.08 -16.72 2.05
CA ASP A 27 15.04 -16.87 3.14
C ASP A 27 14.73 -15.97 4.35
N GLY A 28 13.62 -15.22 4.32
CA GLY A 28 13.29 -14.23 5.34
C GLY A 28 13.96 -12.86 5.15
N THR A 29 14.81 -12.69 4.13
CA THR A 29 15.49 -11.41 3.88
C THR A 29 14.48 -10.31 3.53
N PRO A 30 14.44 -9.19 4.27
CA PRO A 30 13.60 -8.05 3.93
C PRO A 30 14.05 -7.42 2.61
N HIS A 31 13.10 -7.01 1.78
CA HIS A 31 13.36 -6.35 0.51
C HIS A 31 12.52 -5.09 0.41
N VAL A 32 13.15 -3.94 0.16
CA VAL A 32 12.49 -2.65 -0.01
C VAL A 32 12.88 -2.04 -1.34
N THR A 33 11.91 -1.49 -2.06
CA THR A 33 12.14 -0.89 -3.39
C THR A 33 11.09 0.16 -3.73
N PRO A 34 11.42 1.22 -4.50
CA PRO A 34 10.44 2.17 -4.98
C PRO A 34 9.46 1.51 -5.97
N VAL A 35 8.21 1.97 -5.97
CA VAL A 35 7.16 1.50 -6.87
C VAL A 35 6.20 2.62 -7.28
N GLY A 36 5.57 2.44 -8.44
CA GLY A 36 4.36 3.16 -8.79
C GLY A 36 3.15 2.51 -8.11
N TRP A 37 2.14 3.31 -7.78
CA TRP A 37 0.95 2.83 -7.09
C TRP A 37 -0.31 3.62 -7.48
N SER A 38 -1.46 2.99 -7.29
CA SER A 38 -2.80 3.57 -7.40
C SER A 38 -3.72 3.04 -6.31
N LEU A 39 -4.78 3.80 -6.03
CA LEU A 39 -5.89 3.36 -5.19
C LEU A 39 -6.97 2.77 -6.09
N ASP A 40 -7.51 1.61 -5.74
CA ASP A 40 -8.60 1.01 -6.50
C ASP A 40 -9.90 1.84 -6.42
N PRO A 41 -10.87 1.65 -7.35
CA PRO A 41 -12.07 2.48 -7.40
C PRO A 41 -12.92 2.44 -6.13
N SER A 42 -12.96 1.32 -5.40
CA SER A 42 -13.70 1.21 -4.12
C SER A 42 -12.95 1.83 -2.93
N ALA A 43 -11.68 2.23 -3.12
CA ALA A 43 -10.79 2.73 -2.10
C ALA A 43 -10.61 1.75 -0.92
N GLU A 44 -10.38 0.49 -1.25
CA GLU A 44 -10.16 -0.59 -0.31
C GLU A 44 -8.82 -1.30 -0.53
N VAL A 45 -8.19 -1.12 -1.69
CA VAL A 45 -6.97 -1.82 -2.09
C VAL A 45 -5.95 -0.85 -2.67
N ILE A 46 -4.70 -0.99 -2.26
CA ILE A 46 -3.58 -0.34 -2.92
C ILE A 46 -3.07 -1.25 -4.03
N GLU A 47 -3.07 -0.76 -5.27
CA GLU A 47 -2.49 -1.46 -6.40
C GLU A 47 -1.09 -0.94 -6.67
N VAL A 48 -0.15 -1.86 -6.80
CA VAL A 48 1.25 -1.57 -7.12
C VAL A 48 1.53 -2.09 -8.53
N GLY A 49 2.00 -1.17 -9.37
CA GLY A 49 2.33 -1.41 -10.77
C GLY A 49 3.82 -1.15 -11.06
N GLY A 50 4.19 -1.29 -12.34
CA GLY A 50 5.51 -0.92 -12.83
C GLY A 50 5.97 -1.76 -14.01
N ILE A 51 7.15 -1.41 -14.54
CA ILE A 51 7.74 -2.06 -15.70
C ILE A 51 8.11 -3.51 -15.36
N ASN A 52 7.69 -4.45 -16.22
CA ASN A 52 7.98 -5.89 -16.11
C ASN A 52 7.67 -6.47 -14.72
N LEU A 53 6.57 -6.03 -14.09
CA LEU A 53 6.29 -6.30 -12.68
C LEU A 53 6.34 -7.80 -12.34
N ALA A 54 5.76 -8.66 -13.18
CA ALA A 54 5.73 -10.12 -12.98
C ALA A 54 7.13 -10.75 -12.84
N ALA A 55 8.15 -10.16 -13.48
CA ALA A 55 9.53 -10.62 -13.43
C ALA A 55 10.31 -10.07 -12.22
N THR A 56 9.70 -9.23 -11.37
CA THR A 56 10.40 -8.59 -10.25
C THR A 56 10.47 -9.47 -9.00
N LYS A 57 11.48 -9.22 -8.15
CA LYS A 57 11.61 -9.89 -6.85
C LYS A 57 10.40 -9.66 -5.95
N LYS A 58 9.92 -8.41 -5.83
CA LYS A 58 8.74 -8.07 -5.02
C LYS A 58 7.48 -8.85 -5.44
N PHE A 59 7.27 -9.08 -6.74
CA PHE A 59 6.15 -9.87 -7.24
C PHE A 59 6.27 -11.34 -6.84
N ARG A 60 7.46 -11.95 -7.01
CA ARG A 60 7.72 -13.33 -6.55
C ARG A 60 7.64 -13.48 -5.03
N ASP A 61 8.07 -12.48 -4.28
CA ASP A 61 7.99 -12.48 -2.82
C ASP A 61 6.52 -12.44 -2.37
N VAL A 62 5.68 -11.58 -2.97
CA VAL A 62 4.24 -11.53 -2.70
C VAL A 62 3.54 -12.82 -3.11
N ALA A 63 3.81 -13.33 -4.32
CA ALA A 63 3.20 -14.58 -4.81
C ALA A 63 3.45 -15.77 -3.87
N ARG A 64 4.58 -15.77 -3.15
CA ARG A 64 4.94 -16.83 -2.19
C ARG A 64 4.43 -16.55 -0.78
N GLY A 65 4.63 -15.33 -0.29
CA GLY A 65 4.43 -14.97 1.11
C GLY A 65 3.06 -14.36 1.42
N GLY A 66 2.35 -13.88 0.41
CA GLY A 66 1.00 -13.30 0.55
C GLY A 66 0.95 -12.03 1.39
N ARG A 67 2.07 -11.34 1.60
CA ARG A 67 2.18 -10.17 2.49
C ARG A 67 3.06 -9.09 1.88
N ALA A 68 2.66 -7.85 2.12
CA ALA A 68 3.47 -6.67 1.82
C ALA A 68 3.17 -5.54 2.82
N ALA A 69 4.12 -4.62 2.92
CA ALA A 69 3.90 -3.29 3.49
C ALA A 69 4.25 -2.23 2.44
N ILE A 70 3.60 -1.07 2.48
CA ILE A 70 3.89 0.05 1.59
C ILE A 70 3.83 1.35 2.36
N VAL A 71 4.78 2.25 2.07
CA VAL A 71 4.78 3.63 2.56
C VAL A 71 4.59 4.57 1.38
N ILE A 72 3.63 5.48 1.54
CA ILE A 72 3.37 6.61 0.64
C ILE A 72 3.64 7.87 1.46
N ASP A 73 4.69 8.60 1.10
CA ASP A 73 5.16 9.76 1.86
C ASP A 73 5.56 10.92 0.93
N ASP A 74 5.46 12.13 1.47
CA ASP A 74 5.99 13.35 0.86
C ASP A 74 6.42 14.35 1.95
N LEU A 75 7.00 15.46 1.51
CA LEU A 75 7.30 16.61 2.37
C LEU A 75 6.25 17.69 2.11
N LEU A 76 5.50 18.05 3.15
CA LEU A 76 4.61 19.20 3.10
C LEU A 76 5.40 20.51 3.11
N SER A 77 6.55 20.53 3.79
CA SER A 77 7.55 21.61 3.72
C SER A 77 8.93 21.08 4.10
N THR A 78 9.98 21.70 3.56
CA THR A 78 11.38 21.52 3.96
C THR A 78 11.85 22.56 4.97
N SER A 79 11.12 23.68 5.10
CA SER A 79 11.38 24.73 6.09
C SER A 79 10.05 25.39 6.50
N PRO A 80 9.51 25.13 7.71
CA PRO A 80 9.98 24.11 8.66
C PRO A 80 9.85 22.68 8.10
N TRP A 81 10.65 21.74 8.61
CA TRP A 81 10.60 20.32 8.20
C TRP A 81 9.27 19.67 8.60
N ARG A 82 8.45 19.30 7.62
CA ARG A 82 7.11 18.73 7.82
C ARG A 82 6.87 17.51 6.93
N PRO A 83 7.38 16.32 7.31
CA PRO A 83 7.07 15.08 6.61
C PRO A 83 5.66 14.61 6.95
N ARG A 84 5.02 13.94 6.00
CA ARG A 84 3.71 13.30 6.18
C ARG A 84 3.62 12.05 5.33
N GLY A 85 2.72 11.15 5.68
CA GLY A 85 2.58 9.91 4.94
C GLY A 85 1.62 8.91 5.55
N ILE A 86 1.49 7.79 4.84
CA ILE A 86 0.71 6.63 5.25
C ILE A 86 1.54 5.37 5.02
N GLU A 87 1.66 4.57 6.06
CA GLU A 87 2.12 3.19 6.01
C GLU A 87 0.91 2.25 6.03
N ILE A 88 0.90 1.28 5.13
CA ILE A 88 -0.15 0.27 4.98
C ILE A 88 0.51 -1.11 5.01
N ARG A 89 0.03 -1.99 5.88
CA ARG A 89 0.44 -3.40 5.94
C ARG A 89 -0.75 -4.30 5.76
N GLY A 90 -0.58 -5.42 5.09
CA GLY A 90 -1.60 -6.46 5.08
C GLY A 90 -1.32 -7.61 4.13
N ARG A 91 -2.38 -8.34 3.80
CA ARG A 91 -2.34 -9.38 2.77
C ARG A 91 -2.06 -8.74 1.42
N ALA A 92 -1.27 -9.43 0.62
CA ALA A 92 -0.96 -9.00 -0.72
C ALA A 92 -1.11 -10.14 -1.72
N GLU A 93 -1.62 -9.82 -2.89
CA GLU A 93 -1.86 -10.76 -3.98
C GLU A 93 -1.06 -10.33 -5.21
N ALA A 94 -0.35 -11.26 -5.83
CA ALA A 94 0.33 -11.05 -7.09
C ALA A 94 -0.62 -11.50 -8.22
N VAL A 95 -1.26 -10.54 -8.87
CA VAL A 95 -2.24 -10.77 -9.94
C VAL A 95 -1.55 -10.68 -11.28
N THR A 96 -1.80 -11.64 -12.18
CA THR A 96 -1.24 -11.68 -13.54
C THR A 96 -2.15 -11.04 -14.58
N ASP A 97 -3.47 -11.19 -14.44
CA ASP A 97 -4.46 -10.81 -15.46
C ASP A 97 -5.38 -9.66 -15.01
N PRO A 98 -5.87 -8.80 -15.93
CA PRO A 98 -5.43 -8.67 -17.33
C PRO A 98 -4.02 -8.09 -17.46
N GLU A 99 -3.50 -7.45 -16.42
CA GLU A 99 -2.14 -6.91 -16.37
C GLU A 99 -1.48 -7.21 -15.01
N PRO A 100 -0.16 -7.48 -14.96
CA PRO A 100 0.55 -7.74 -13.71
C PRO A 100 0.43 -6.60 -12.70
N ARG A 101 -0.11 -6.89 -11.51
CA ARG A 101 -0.20 -5.95 -10.38
C ARG A 101 -0.08 -6.66 -9.04
N ILE A 102 0.44 -5.95 -8.03
CA ILE A 102 0.37 -6.39 -6.63
C ILE A 102 -0.78 -5.66 -5.97
N ARG A 103 -1.75 -6.38 -5.43
CA ARG A 103 -2.89 -5.82 -4.69
C ARG A 103 -2.63 -5.96 -3.19
N ILE A 104 -2.53 -4.85 -2.46
CA ILE A 104 -2.32 -4.84 -1.01
C ILE A 104 -3.65 -4.50 -0.34
N HIS A 105 -4.17 -5.45 0.44
CA HIS A 105 -5.39 -5.32 1.23
C HIS A 105 -5.02 -4.81 2.63
N PRO A 106 -5.38 -3.57 3.00
CA PRO A 106 -5.01 -2.98 4.28
C PRO A 106 -5.55 -3.80 5.47
N GLU A 107 -4.66 -4.18 6.38
CA GLU A 107 -4.98 -4.77 7.69
C GLU A 107 -4.49 -3.87 8.83
N ARG A 108 -3.44 -3.09 8.58
CA ARG A 108 -2.91 -2.06 9.48
C ARG A 108 -2.64 -0.80 8.67
N ILE A 109 -3.13 0.33 9.16
CA ILE A 109 -2.90 1.65 8.58
C ILE A 109 -2.30 2.54 9.67
N ILE A 110 -1.21 3.22 9.34
CA ILE A 110 -0.55 4.20 10.20
C ILE A 110 -0.33 5.45 9.36
N SER A 111 -0.90 6.57 9.76
CA SER A 111 -0.75 7.86 9.09
C SER A 111 -0.12 8.90 10.02
N TRP A 112 0.55 9.90 9.46
CA TRP A 112 1.16 11.00 10.20
C TRP A 112 1.25 12.28 9.36
N GLY A 113 1.38 13.42 10.03
CA GLY A 113 1.70 14.70 9.40
C GLY A 113 0.53 15.41 8.71
N PHE A 114 -0.71 15.00 9.00
CA PHE A 114 -1.95 15.70 8.62
C PHE A 114 -3.06 15.46 9.65
N ASP A 115 -4.08 16.31 9.66
CA ASP A 115 -5.18 16.21 10.63
C ASP A 115 -6.00 14.93 10.41
N GLY A 116 -6.39 14.27 11.50
CA GLY A 116 -7.07 12.97 11.42
C GLY A 116 -6.13 11.79 11.16
N ALA A 117 -4.81 12.00 11.15
CA ALA A 117 -3.81 10.95 11.12
C ALA A 117 -3.80 10.13 12.43
N GLY A 118 -3.46 8.85 12.32
CA GLY A 118 -3.37 7.95 13.46
C GLY A 118 -3.07 6.51 13.05
N ALA A 119 -3.14 5.59 14.01
CA ALA A 119 -2.79 4.20 13.78
C ALA A 119 -3.96 3.27 14.12
N ARG A 120 -4.46 2.52 13.14
CA ARG A 120 -5.60 1.61 13.34
C ARG A 120 -5.45 0.27 12.64
N THR A 121 -6.07 -0.74 13.23
CA THR A 121 -6.25 -2.06 12.61
C THR A 121 -7.56 -2.04 11.82
N VAL A 122 -7.54 -2.55 10.60
CA VAL A 122 -8.72 -2.64 9.74
C VAL A 122 -9.49 -3.90 10.13
N VAL A 123 -10.67 -3.73 10.72
CA VAL A 123 -11.56 -4.85 11.05
C VAL A 123 -12.19 -5.35 9.75
N ARG A 124 -12.01 -6.63 9.44
CA ARG A 124 -12.68 -7.28 8.30
C ARG A 124 -14.18 -7.07 8.44
N ARG A 125 -14.83 -6.52 7.42
CA ARG A 125 -16.25 -6.83 7.20
C ARG A 125 -16.25 -8.26 6.67
N ASN A 126 -16.79 -9.21 7.43
CA ASN A 126 -17.06 -10.51 6.86
C ASN A 126 -17.94 -10.29 5.63
N ALA A 127 -17.49 -10.73 4.46
CA ALA A 127 -18.39 -10.90 3.34
C ALA A 127 -19.50 -11.84 3.84
N ALA A 128 -20.76 -11.42 3.70
CA ALA A 128 -21.86 -12.33 3.94
C ALA A 128 -21.62 -13.60 3.09
N PRO A 129 -21.92 -14.81 3.61
CA PRO A 129 -21.96 -15.99 2.74
C PRO A 129 -22.95 -15.71 1.61
N GLN A 130 -22.59 -16.19 0.42
CA GLN A 130 -23.20 -15.92 -0.90
C GLN A 130 -24.73 -15.95 -0.90
#